data_AF-A0A5P0YLA8-F1
#
_entry.id   AF-A0A5P0YLA8-F1
#
_cell.length_a   1.000
_cell.length_b   1.000
_cell.length_c   1.000
_cell.angle_alpha   90.00
_cell.angle_beta   90.00
_cell.angle_gamma   90.00
#
_symmetry.space_group_name_H-M   'P 1'
#
loop_
_entity.id
_entity.type
_entity.pdbx_description
1 polymer ?
#
loop_
_entity_poly.entity_id
_entity_poly.type
_entity_poly.pdbx_seq_one_letter_code
_entity_poly.pdbx_strand_id
1 'polypeptide(L)'
;MGVAAFVLSISVPASAQAGTKTVQNCSPGNVCLYKATHGPSVGGSPFLSSVGGFSKKSYAADRIFNNGVKYPKADHIRYWGKTDNGVFQGCLHFNESTTGMQKGSWADLTKVPGARVQAAYWGDECAANEPVLEALYYGTSKWFTLQ
;
A
#
# COMPACT_ATOMS: atom_id res chain seq x y z
N MET A 1 -7.94 -52.90 -9.26
CA MET A 1 -6.80 -51.96 -9.35
C MET A 1 -7.28 -50.73 -10.11
N GLY A 2 -7.57 -49.63 -9.41
CA GLY A 2 -8.09 -48.39 -10.01
C GLY A 2 -6.97 -47.39 -10.25
N VAL A 3 -6.88 -46.84 -11.46
CA VAL A 3 -5.87 -45.85 -11.85
C VAL A 3 -6.43 -44.45 -11.55
N ALA A 4 -5.78 -43.70 -10.67
CA ALA A 4 -6.14 -42.33 -10.35
C ALA A 4 -5.50 -41.37 -11.36
N ALA A 5 -6.31 -40.63 -12.11
CA ALA A 5 -5.87 -39.61 -13.06
C ALA A 5 -5.54 -38.30 -12.34
N PHE A 6 -4.27 -37.88 -12.41
CA PHE A 6 -3.80 -36.58 -11.93
C PHE A 6 -4.10 -35.51 -13.00
N VAL A 7 -5.02 -34.60 -12.71
CA VAL A 7 -5.27 -33.42 -13.57
C VAL A 7 -4.31 -32.31 -13.16
N LEU A 8 -3.34 -32.00 -14.03
CA LEU A 8 -2.45 -30.86 -13.90
C LEU A 8 -3.17 -29.60 -14.38
N SER A 9 -3.61 -28.77 -13.45
CA SER A 9 -4.17 -27.45 -13.72
C SER A 9 -3.07 -26.48 -14.14
N ILE A 10 -2.99 -26.17 -15.43
CA ILE A 10 -2.07 -25.16 -15.98
C ILE A 10 -2.73 -23.78 -15.80
N SER A 11 -2.23 -22.99 -14.85
CA SER A 11 -2.68 -21.61 -14.65
C SER A 11 -2.15 -20.72 -15.78
N VAL A 12 -3.07 -20.23 -16.62
CA VAL A 12 -2.76 -19.28 -17.70
C VAL A 12 -2.50 -17.90 -17.07
N PRO A 13 -1.40 -17.18 -17.40
CA PRO A 13 -1.16 -15.85 -16.86
C PRO A 13 -2.16 -14.86 -17.47
N ALA A 14 -3.16 -14.45 -16.68
CA ALA A 14 -4.07 -13.39 -17.06
C ALA A 14 -3.32 -12.05 -17.24
N SER A 15 -3.58 -11.37 -18.35
CA SER A 15 -3.18 -9.98 -18.58
C SER A 15 -3.92 -9.09 -17.58
N ALA A 16 -3.18 -8.51 -16.63
CA ALA A 16 -3.74 -7.67 -15.57
C ALA A 16 -4.08 -6.27 -16.11
N GLN A 17 -5.29 -5.80 -15.86
CA GLN A 17 -5.69 -4.42 -16.13
C GLN A 17 -5.28 -3.55 -14.95
N ALA A 18 -4.23 -2.75 -15.16
CA ALA A 18 -3.88 -1.67 -14.25
C ALA A 18 -5.11 -0.80 -13.95
N GLY A 19 -5.13 -0.12 -12.81
CA GLY A 19 -6.02 1.04 -12.70
C GLY A 19 -5.77 1.90 -13.93
N THR A 20 -6.77 2.15 -14.78
CA THR A 20 -6.46 2.65 -16.13
C THR A 20 -6.02 4.12 -16.13
N LYS A 21 -5.91 4.74 -14.94
CA LYS A 21 -5.75 6.17 -14.76
C LYS A 21 -4.75 6.52 -13.66
N THR A 22 -3.97 7.55 -13.95
CA THR A 22 -3.19 8.28 -12.96
C THR A 22 -4.14 8.97 -11.99
N VAL A 23 -4.01 8.68 -10.70
CA VAL A 23 -4.78 9.34 -9.64
C VAL A 23 -3.81 10.13 -8.78
N GLN A 24 -4.06 11.43 -8.62
CA GLN A 24 -3.20 12.32 -7.82
C GLN A 24 -1.72 12.23 -8.24
N ASN A 25 -1.46 12.23 -9.55
CA ASN A 25 -0.14 12.07 -10.16
C ASN A 25 0.59 10.76 -9.81
N CYS A 26 -0.09 9.79 -9.21
CA CYS A 26 0.43 8.43 -9.06
C CYS A 26 0.05 7.62 -10.28
N SER A 27 1.02 7.18 -11.06
CA SER A 27 0.74 6.33 -12.23
C SER A 27 0.18 4.97 -11.80
N PRO A 28 -0.61 4.32 -12.66
CA PRO A 28 -1.05 2.95 -12.43
C PRO A 28 0.10 1.97 -12.19
N GLY A 29 -0.09 1.02 -11.26
CA GLY A 29 0.92 0.04 -10.87
C GLY A 29 1.96 0.56 -9.86
N ASN A 30 1.80 1.79 -9.37
CA ASN A 30 2.78 2.41 -8.48
C ASN A 30 2.28 2.54 -7.05
N VAL A 31 3.23 2.44 -6.13
CA VAL A 31 3.10 2.95 -4.76
C VAL A 31 3.68 4.35 -4.73
N CYS A 32 2.94 5.30 -4.15
CA CYS A 32 3.32 6.70 -4.13
C CYS A 32 3.40 7.27 -2.72
N LEU A 33 4.42 8.08 -2.45
CA LEU A 33 4.58 8.82 -1.20
C LEU A 33 4.44 10.32 -1.43
N TYR A 34 3.77 10.99 -0.51
CA TYR A 34 3.50 12.42 -0.56
C TYR A 34 3.98 13.13 0.70
N LYS A 35 4.25 14.43 0.56
CA LYS A 35 4.46 15.38 1.66
C LYS A 35 3.18 16.20 1.89
N ALA A 36 2.92 16.64 3.12
CA ALA A 36 1.73 17.38 3.53
C ALA A 36 1.59 18.76 2.86
N THR A 37 2.70 19.29 2.32
CA THR A 37 2.66 20.44 1.39
C THR A 37 1.85 20.17 0.12
N HIS A 38 1.42 18.92 -0.08
CA HIS A 38 0.57 18.44 -1.16
C HIS A 38 -0.64 17.72 -0.55
N GLY A 39 -1.64 18.49 -0.11
CA GLY A 39 -2.85 17.96 0.54
C GLY A 39 -3.71 17.06 -0.38
N PRO A 40 -4.76 16.41 0.16
CA PRO A 40 -5.65 15.49 -0.57
C PRO A 40 -6.35 16.11 -1.78
N SER A 41 -6.46 17.44 -1.79
CA SER A 41 -7.22 18.20 -2.78
C SER A 41 -6.32 18.97 -3.75
N VAL A 42 -4.99 18.91 -3.60
CA VAL A 42 -4.10 19.89 -4.23
C VAL A 42 -3.01 19.20 -5.01
N GLY A 43 -3.38 18.51 -6.11
CA GLY A 43 -2.59 18.29 -7.33
C GLY A 43 -1.09 17.98 -7.21
N GLY A 44 -0.63 17.52 -6.06
CA GLY A 44 0.79 17.46 -5.77
C GLY A 44 1.36 16.20 -6.36
N SER A 45 2.55 16.32 -6.91
CA SER A 45 3.26 15.15 -7.41
C SER A 45 3.80 14.35 -6.23
N PRO A 46 3.68 13.02 -6.25
CA PRO A 46 4.37 12.22 -5.26
C PRO A 46 5.88 12.46 -5.38
N PHE A 47 6.57 12.63 -4.25
CA PHE A 47 8.03 12.77 -4.27
C PHE A 47 8.72 11.42 -4.49
N LEU A 48 7.98 10.32 -4.31
CA LEU A 48 8.39 8.98 -4.67
C LEU A 48 7.23 8.28 -5.37
N SER A 49 7.49 7.72 -6.54
CA SER A 49 6.59 6.81 -7.24
C SER A 49 7.38 5.57 -7.62
N SER A 50 6.94 4.40 -7.17
CA SER A 50 7.69 3.15 -7.36
C SER A 50 6.79 2.04 -7.90
N VAL A 51 7.15 1.50 -9.05
CA VAL A 51 6.56 0.27 -9.60
C VAL A 51 6.99 -0.88 -8.69
N GLY A 52 6.07 -1.77 -8.30
CA GLY A 52 6.48 -2.95 -7.52
C GLY A 52 6.62 -2.72 -6.00
N GLY A 53 6.63 -1.46 -5.55
CA GLY A 53 7.01 -1.09 -4.19
C GLY A 53 8.50 -0.72 -4.07
N PHE A 54 9.03 -0.66 -2.85
CA PHE A 54 10.43 -0.31 -2.55
C PHE A 54 10.86 -0.92 -1.21
N SER A 55 12.17 -1.11 -1.00
CA SER A 55 12.72 -1.61 0.27
C SER A 55 14.04 -0.96 0.64
N LYS A 56 14.43 -1.07 1.93
CA LYS A 56 15.69 -0.54 2.49
C LYS A 56 15.88 0.97 2.29
N LYS A 57 14.79 1.73 2.40
CA LYS A 57 14.81 3.19 2.32
C LYS A 57 14.34 3.81 3.66
N SER A 58 14.32 5.14 3.75
CA SER A 58 13.79 5.86 4.90
C SER A 58 13.23 7.21 4.44
N TYR A 59 12.01 7.17 3.93
CA TYR A 59 11.33 8.33 3.38
C TYR A 59 10.42 8.94 4.43
N ALA A 60 10.72 10.18 4.84
CA ALA A 60 9.76 10.95 5.63
C ALA A 60 8.57 11.28 4.73
N ALA A 61 7.39 10.74 5.03
CA ALA A 61 6.20 10.89 4.20
C ALA A 61 5.01 11.20 5.10
N ASP A 62 4.11 12.00 4.57
CA ASP A 62 2.85 12.37 5.24
C ASP A 62 1.68 11.51 4.74
N ARG A 63 1.88 10.84 3.60
CA ARG A 63 0.93 9.88 3.03
C ARG A 63 1.61 8.84 2.18
N ILE A 64 1.04 7.64 2.20
CA ILE A 64 1.31 6.54 1.25
C ILE A 64 0.02 6.18 0.52
N PHE A 65 0.10 5.88 -0.78
CA PHE A 65 -1.03 5.55 -1.65
C PHE A 65 -0.69 4.36 -2.55
N ASN A 66 -1.64 3.43 -2.68
CA ASN A 66 -1.62 2.30 -3.59
C ASN A 66 -2.46 2.62 -4.84
N ASN A 67 -1.80 3.03 -5.93
CA ASN A 67 -2.44 3.09 -7.26
C ASN A 67 -2.07 1.88 -8.12
N GLY A 68 -2.12 0.69 -7.52
CA GLY A 68 -1.69 -0.57 -8.10
C GLY A 68 -2.50 -1.09 -9.27
N VAL A 69 -2.59 -2.42 -9.35
CA VAL A 69 -3.27 -3.13 -10.44
C VAL A 69 -4.19 -4.18 -9.84
N LYS A 70 -5.47 -4.20 -10.25
CA LYS A 70 -6.44 -5.18 -9.76
C LYS A 70 -5.95 -6.62 -9.95
N TYR A 71 -6.25 -7.50 -8.98
CA TYR A 71 -5.98 -8.95 -8.95
C TYR A 71 -6.07 -9.60 -10.35
N PRO A 72 -5.18 -10.55 -10.73
CA PRO A 72 -4.36 -11.43 -9.87
C PRO A 72 -2.91 -11.02 -9.56
N LYS A 73 -2.52 -9.74 -9.70
CA LYS A 73 -1.09 -9.39 -9.60
C LYS A 73 -0.70 -8.51 -8.41
N ALA A 74 -1.42 -7.44 -8.14
CA ALA A 74 -0.88 -6.35 -7.32
C ALA A 74 -1.99 -5.42 -6.80
N ASP A 75 -2.95 -5.97 -6.06
CA ASP A 75 -4.05 -5.18 -5.49
C ASP A 75 -3.80 -4.79 -4.04
N HIS A 76 -2.93 -5.48 -3.32
CA HIS A 76 -2.61 -5.17 -1.93
C HIS A 76 -1.15 -4.78 -1.73
N ILE A 77 -0.92 -3.67 -1.01
CA ILE A 77 0.41 -3.23 -0.57
C ILE A 77 0.54 -3.40 0.92
N ARG A 78 1.56 -4.14 1.34
CA ARG A 78 2.02 -4.17 2.72
C ARG A 78 3.17 -3.20 2.88
N TYR A 79 3.13 -2.36 3.89
CA TYR A 79 4.16 -1.36 4.14
C TYR A 79 4.48 -1.25 5.63
N TRP A 80 5.69 -0.78 5.93
CA TRP A 80 6.11 -0.51 7.30
C TRP A 80 7.14 0.61 7.36
N GLY A 81 7.28 1.16 8.55
CA GLY A 81 8.18 2.25 8.82
C GLY A 81 8.49 2.44 10.29
N LYS A 82 9.21 3.53 10.56
CA LYS A 82 9.55 3.98 11.91
C LYS A 82 8.84 5.28 12.25
N THR A 83 8.54 5.43 13.52
CA THR A 83 8.12 6.69 14.14
C THR A 83 9.18 7.10 15.15
N ASP A 84 9.13 8.33 15.66
CA ASP A 84 10.06 8.82 16.70
C ASP A 84 10.12 7.87 17.90
N ASN A 85 8.99 7.24 18.23
CA ASN A 85 8.83 6.40 19.42
C ASN A 85 8.41 4.96 19.12
N GLY A 86 8.76 4.39 17.96
CA GLY A 86 8.30 3.03 17.62
C GLY A 86 8.34 2.65 16.14
N VAL A 87 7.42 1.77 15.76
CA VAL A 87 7.22 1.32 14.38
C VAL A 87 5.76 1.46 13.97
N PHE A 88 5.49 1.53 12.67
CA PHE A 88 4.14 1.46 12.12
C PHE A 88 4.09 0.53 10.92
N GLN A 89 2.91 0.02 10.64
CA GLN A 89 2.64 -0.81 9.48
C GLN A 89 1.20 -0.63 9.00
N GLY A 90 0.89 -1.21 7.85
CA GLY A 90 -0.47 -1.30 7.36
C GLY A 90 -0.57 -2.05 6.04
N CYS A 91 -1.82 -2.26 5.62
CA CYS A 91 -2.15 -2.88 4.36
C CYS A 91 -3.10 -1.98 3.56
N LEU A 92 -2.74 -1.69 2.30
CA LEU A 92 -3.49 -0.79 1.41
C LEU A 92 -4.09 -1.57 0.26
N HIS A 93 -5.36 -1.32 -0.02
CA HIS A 93 -6.10 -1.91 -1.12
C HIS A 93 -5.91 -1.11 -2.41
N PHE A 94 -6.17 -1.75 -3.54
CA PHE A 94 -6.13 -1.08 -4.84
C PHE A 94 -7.19 0.02 -4.90
N ASN A 95 -6.81 1.15 -5.48
CA ASN A 95 -7.73 2.25 -5.73
C ASN A 95 -8.56 2.03 -7.00
N GLU A 96 -9.85 1.77 -6.86
CA GLU A 96 -10.78 1.60 -7.99
C GLU A 96 -11.31 2.93 -8.55
N SER A 97 -11.13 4.04 -7.83
CA SER A 97 -11.58 5.37 -8.27
C SER A 97 -10.68 5.94 -9.36
N THR A 98 -11.29 6.70 -10.28
CA THR A 98 -10.58 7.40 -11.35
C THR A 98 -10.30 8.87 -11.04
N THR A 99 -10.86 9.41 -9.95
CA THR A 99 -10.83 10.86 -9.65
C THR A 99 -10.17 11.19 -8.32
N GLY A 100 -10.01 10.21 -7.41
CA GLY A 100 -9.47 10.46 -6.08
C GLY A 100 -9.06 9.18 -5.36
N MET A 101 -8.40 9.34 -4.21
CA MET A 101 -7.97 8.21 -3.37
C MET A 101 -9.15 7.69 -2.55
N GLN A 102 -9.52 6.42 -2.72
CA GLN A 102 -10.57 5.76 -1.95
C GLN A 102 -10.07 5.39 -0.55
N LYS A 103 -10.98 5.37 0.43
CA LYS A 103 -10.69 4.78 1.74
C LYS A 103 -10.16 3.36 1.55
N GLY A 104 -9.11 2.99 2.27
CA GLY A 104 -8.45 1.68 2.10
C GLY A 104 -7.23 1.73 1.18
N SER A 105 -7.17 2.66 0.23
CA SER A 105 -6.06 2.73 -0.74
C SER A 105 -4.91 3.63 -0.32
N TRP A 106 -5.06 4.38 0.77
CA TRP A 106 -4.04 5.28 1.29
C TRP A 106 -4.08 5.32 2.82
N ALA A 107 -3.00 5.80 3.42
CA ALA A 107 -2.88 6.04 4.86
C ALA A 107 -2.36 7.45 5.16
N ASP A 108 -2.94 8.10 6.18
CA ASP A 108 -2.53 9.41 6.70
C ASP A 108 -1.37 9.26 7.71
N LEU A 109 -0.14 9.42 7.25
CA LEU A 109 1.04 9.29 8.10
C LEU A 109 1.27 10.54 8.96
N THR A 110 0.51 11.62 8.76
CA THR A 110 0.57 12.79 9.67
C THR A 110 0.10 12.45 11.09
N LYS A 111 -0.61 11.33 11.26
CA LYS A 111 -1.02 10.78 12.55
C LYS A 111 0.10 10.05 13.30
N VAL A 112 1.25 9.85 12.64
CA VAL A 112 2.40 9.12 13.17
C VAL A 112 3.57 10.08 13.32
N PRO A 113 3.91 10.53 14.54
CA PRO A 113 5.01 11.47 14.75
C PRO A 113 6.33 10.96 14.15
N GLY A 114 6.98 11.77 13.33
CA GLY A 114 8.25 11.40 12.70
C GLY A 114 8.16 10.20 11.76
N ALA A 115 7.01 9.94 11.14
CA ALA A 115 6.82 8.82 10.22
C ALA A 115 7.89 8.77 9.11
N ARG A 116 8.60 7.65 9.04
CA ARG A 116 9.53 7.31 7.95
C ARG A 116 9.20 5.95 7.38
N VAL A 117 8.63 5.93 6.17
CA VAL A 117 8.33 4.69 5.46
C VAL A 117 9.64 4.04 5.02
N GLN A 118 9.84 2.78 5.41
CA GLN A 118 11.07 2.05 5.10
C GLN A 118 10.92 1.10 3.91
N ALA A 119 9.72 0.58 3.73
CA ALA A 119 9.41 -0.30 2.64
C ALA A 119 7.90 -0.38 2.37
N ALA A 120 7.58 -0.75 1.15
CA ALA A 120 6.27 -1.13 0.67
C ALA A 120 6.46 -2.23 -0.38
N TYR A 121 5.67 -3.30 -0.34
CA TYR A 121 5.72 -4.35 -1.35
C TYR A 121 4.31 -4.86 -1.66
N TRP A 122 4.14 -5.40 -2.87
CA TRP A 122 2.95 -6.17 -3.21
C TRP A 122 2.95 -7.47 -2.40
N GLY A 123 1.88 -7.68 -1.65
CA GLY A 123 1.73 -8.83 -0.78
C GLY A 123 0.42 -9.55 -1.01
N ASP A 124 0.19 -10.57 -0.20
CA ASP A 124 -1.10 -11.24 -0.09
C ASP A 124 -2.19 -10.25 0.36
N GLU A 125 -3.44 -10.69 0.20
CA GLU A 125 -4.65 -10.02 0.70
C GLU A 125 -4.44 -9.44 2.10
N CYS A 126 -5.05 -8.28 2.34
CA CYS A 126 -5.17 -7.77 3.70
C CYS A 126 -6.02 -8.75 4.52
N ALA A 127 -5.60 -9.04 5.74
CA ALA A 127 -6.41 -9.86 6.63
C ALA A 127 -7.76 -9.18 6.88
N ALA A 128 -8.78 -9.97 7.25
CA ALA A 128 -10.08 -9.42 7.57
C ALA A 128 -9.95 -8.37 8.69
N ASN A 129 -10.32 -7.12 8.40
CA ASN A 129 -10.18 -5.95 9.28
C ASN A 129 -8.73 -5.51 9.58
N GLU A 130 -7.74 -5.91 8.75
CA GLU A 130 -6.39 -5.37 8.84
C GLU A 130 -6.43 -3.84 8.63
N PRO A 131 -5.86 -3.04 9.56
CA PRO A 131 -5.94 -1.60 9.46
C PRO A 131 -5.05 -1.06 8.33
N VAL A 132 -5.51 0.03 7.70
CA VAL A 132 -4.69 0.76 6.73
C VAL A 132 -3.45 1.37 7.37
N LEU A 133 -3.50 1.63 8.68
CA LEU A 133 -2.41 2.17 9.48
C LEU A 133 -2.54 1.76 10.95
N GLU A 134 -1.47 1.20 11.50
CA GLU A 134 -1.32 0.93 12.92
C GLU A 134 0.11 1.21 13.37
N ALA A 135 0.28 1.56 14.64
CA ALA A 135 1.56 1.85 15.25
C ALA A 135 1.78 1.07 16.54
N LEU A 136 3.02 0.65 16.78
CA LEU A 136 3.51 0.07 18.03
C LEU A 136 4.53 1.03 18.63
N TYR A 137 4.24 1.55 19.81
CA TYR A 137 5.11 2.49 20.51
C TYR A 137 6.02 1.76 21.50
N TYR A 138 7.24 2.24 21.68
CA TYR A 138 8.20 1.68 22.62
C TYR A 138 7.63 1.69 24.04
N GLY A 139 7.87 0.60 24.77
CA GLY A 139 7.31 0.40 26.11
C GLY A 139 5.87 -0.13 26.11
N THR A 140 5.24 -0.31 24.95
CA THR A 140 3.95 -1.02 24.83
C THR A 140 4.13 -2.35 24.11
N SER A 141 3.18 -3.26 24.33
CA SER A 141 3.05 -4.53 23.59
C SER A 141 1.82 -4.55 22.68
N LYS A 142 1.14 -3.41 22.53
CA LYS A 142 -0.15 -3.28 21.85
C LYS A 142 -0.04 -2.38 20.64
N TRP A 143 -0.57 -2.84 19.52
CA TRP A 143 -0.78 -2.06 18.31
C TRP A 143 -1.97 -1.10 18.46
N PHE A 144 -1.79 0.13 17.99
CA PHE A 144 -2.81 1.16 17.97
C PHE A 144 -3.20 1.45 16.53
N THR A 145 -4.46 1.17 16.18
CA THR A 145 -5.02 1.55 14.89
C THR A 145 -5.19 3.06 14.80
N LEU A 146 -4.75 3.64 13.69
CA LEU A 146 -4.84 5.07 13.40
C LEU A 146 -5.78 5.25 12.20
N GLN A 147 -6.74 6.17 12.31
CA GLN A 147 -7.73 6.48 11.26
C GLN A 147 -7.39 7.77 10.52
#